data_AF-A0A7C8CZU0-F1
#
_entry.id   AF-A0A7C8CZU0-F1
#
_cell.length_a   1.000
_cell.length_b   1.000
_cell.length_c   1.000
_cell.angle_alpha   90.00
_cell.angle_beta   90.00
_cell.angle_gamma   90.00
#
_symmetry.space_group_name_H-M   'P 1'
#
loop_
_entity.id
_entity.type
_entity.pdbx_description
1 polymer ?
#
loop_
_entity_poly.entity_id
_entity_poly.type
_entity_poly.pdbx_seq_one_letter_code
_entity_poly.pdbx_strand_id
1 'polypeptide(L)'
;MNVSTTKRGRVSIPAVRVTSAYPLGLFFAWSRRIELARDCVVFPEPSAPLPFPDFPTDLPVGSGVVRSDGDDFQGFREYRVGDSYRHIHWKSLPRSNTLQVKTFATSHDRECWFDLIHTPGPGLERRLSQLCRWIIDAEVQQLHYGLRLGSVVLAPGTGHSHRLRCLTLLALYPLTD
;
A
#
# COMPACT_ATOMS: atom_id res chain seq x y z
N MET A 1 -27.55 9.31 -1.23
CA MET A 1 -27.21 10.04 -2.46
C MET A 1 -25.85 9.52 -2.90
N ASN A 2 -25.78 8.76 -3.99
CA ASN A 2 -24.52 8.24 -4.50
C ASN A 2 -24.11 9.12 -5.68
N VAL A 3 -22.88 9.63 -5.66
CA VAL A 3 -22.29 10.32 -6.82
C VAL A 3 -21.49 9.28 -7.57
N SER A 4 -22.00 8.80 -8.70
CA SER A 4 -21.27 7.86 -9.55
C SER A 4 -20.13 8.59 -10.27
N THR A 5 -18.91 8.12 -10.09
CA THR A 5 -17.71 8.71 -10.70
C THR A 5 -17.01 7.68 -11.55
N THR A 6 -16.78 7.98 -12.83
CA THR A 6 -16.14 7.06 -13.79
C THR A 6 -14.65 7.33 -13.97
N LYS A 7 -14.14 8.47 -13.44
CA LYS A 7 -12.74 8.88 -13.56
C LYS A 7 -12.20 9.34 -12.21
N ARG A 8 -10.90 9.10 -11.97
CA ARG A 8 -10.18 9.62 -10.79
C ARG A 8 -10.02 11.14 -10.89
N GLY A 9 -9.70 11.77 -9.77
CA GLY A 9 -9.33 13.19 -9.70
C GLY A 9 -10.29 14.01 -8.86
N ARG A 10 -10.25 15.34 -9.04
CA ARG A 10 -11.16 16.26 -8.34
C ARG A 10 -12.55 16.21 -8.97
N VAL A 11 -13.56 16.01 -8.13
CA VAL A 11 -14.97 16.02 -8.51
C VAL A 11 -15.69 17.03 -7.65
N SER A 12 -16.33 18.01 -8.30
CA SER A 12 -17.16 18.98 -7.61
C SER A 12 -18.47 18.34 -7.16
N ILE A 13 -18.84 18.57 -5.90
CA ILE A 13 -20.07 18.04 -5.32
C ILE A 13 -21.23 18.98 -5.69
N PRO A 14 -22.32 18.49 -6.29
CA PRO A 14 -23.47 19.33 -6.58
C PRO A 14 -24.10 19.85 -5.27
N ALA A 15 -24.65 21.07 -5.31
CA ALA A 15 -25.35 21.64 -4.18
C ALA A 15 -26.51 20.74 -3.72
N VAL A 16 -26.61 20.55 -2.40
CA VAL A 16 -27.61 19.67 -1.80
C VAL A 16 -28.74 20.50 -1.18
N ARG A 17 -29.94 19.93 -1.12
CA ARG A 17 -31.08 20.51 -0.41
C ARG A 17 -31.57 19.51 0.61
N VAL A 18 -31.76 19.96 1.84
CA VAL A 18 -32.37 19.14 2.90
C VAL A 18 -33.86 19.43 2.93
N THR A 19 -34.67 18.38 2.93
CA THR A 19 -36.13 18.46 3.07
C THR A 19 -36.58 17.65 4.28
N SER A 20 -37.58 18.14 5.00
CA SER A 20 -38.20 17.46 6.13
C SER A 20 -39.71 17.58 6.04
N ALA A 21 -40.40 16.47 6.33
CA ALA A 21 -41.85 16.39 6.43
C ALA A 21 -42.31 16.16 7.89
N TYR A 22 -41.41 16.32 8.86
CA TYR A 22 -41.69 16.08 10.28
C TYR A 22 -42.62 17.15 10.88
N PRO A 23 -43.50 16.80 11.85
CA PRO A 23 -43.77 15.46 12.38
C PRO A 23 -44.86 14.67 11.66
N LEU A 24 -45.82 15.34 11.01
CA LEU A 24 -47.05 14.71 10.52
C LEU A 24 -47.12 14.53 9.00
N GLY A 25 -46.11 14.97 8.24
CA GLY A 25 -46.12 14.89 6.78
C GLY A 25 -47.03 15.90 6.07
N LEU A 26 -47.69 16.79 6.82
CA LEU A 26 -48.69 17.72 6.30
C LEU A 26 -48.06 18.96 5.62
N PHE A 27 -46.82 19.29 5.97
CA PHE A 27 -46.07 20.42 5.41
C PHE A 27 -44.62 19.99 5.13
N PHE A 28 -44.02 20.54 4.08
CA PHE A 28 -42.61 20.34 3.76
C PHE A 28 -41.80 21.58 4.18
N ALA A 29 -40.81 21.37 5.02
CA ALA A 29 -39.73 22.34 5.23
C ALA A 29 -38.58 22.00 4.28
N TRP A 30 -38.01 23.01 3.64
CA TRP A 30 -36.80 22.86 2.84
C TRP A 30 -35.75 23.90 3.22
N SER A 31 -34.49 23.50 3.15
CA SER A 31 -33.37 24.43 3.27
C SER A 31 -33.17 25.22 1.97
N ARG A 32 -32.45 26.34 2.03
CA ARG A 32 -31.79 26.89 0.84
C ARG A 32 -30.80 25.85 0.27
N ARG A 33 -30.40 26.01 -0.99
CA ARG A 33 -29.33 25.18 -1.57
C ARG A 33 -28.07 25.36 -0.73
N ILE A 34 -27.52 24.26 -0.26
CA ILE A 34 -26.27 24.21 0.49
C ILE A 34 -25.18 23.87 -0.51
N GLU A 35 -24.32 24.84 -0.80
CA GLU A 35 -23.12 24.62 -1.59
C GLU A 35 -22.07 23.95 -0.71
N LEU A 36 -21.60 22.77 -1.13
CA LEU A 36 -20.47 22.14 -0.47
C LEU A 36 -19.21 22.77 -1.03
N ALA A 37 -18.59 23.66 -0.26
CA ALA A 37 -17.40 24.42 -0.66
C ALA A 37 -16.12 23.57 -0.86
N ARG A 38 -16.24 22.25 -0.98
CA ARG A 38 -15.10 21.33 -1.09
C ARG A 38 -15.30 20.36 -2.23
N ASP A 39 -14.29 20.28 -3.08
CA ASP A 39 -14.14 19.23 -4.06
C ASP A 39 -13.82 17.90 -3.36
N CYS A 40 -14.40 16.82 -3.84
CA CYS A 40 -14.01 15.47 -3.46
C CYS A 40 -12.83 15.02 -4.31
N VAL A 41 -11.93 14.23 -3.73
CA VAL A 41 -10.89 13.52 -4.48
C VAL A 41 -11.31 12.07 -4.66
N VAL A 42 -11.49 11.66 -5.91
CA VAL A 42 -11.79 10.27 -6.29
C VAL A 42 -10.48 9.54 -6.54
N PHE A 43 -10.21 8.50 -5.77
CA PHE A 43 -9.01 7.67 -5.92
C PHE A 43 -9.09 6.75 -7.15
N PRO A 44 -7.95 6.33 -7.72
CA PRO A 44 -7.95 5.33 -8.79
C PRO A 44 -8.61 4.03 -8.32
N GLU A 45 -9.33 3.37 -9.22
CA GLU A 45 -9.84 2.02 -8.95
C GLU A 45 -8.65 1.05 -8.83
N PRO A 46 -8.57 0.24 -7.75
CA PRO A 46 -7.47 -0.69 -7.57
C PRO A 46 -7.53 -1.81 -8.62
N SER A 47 -6.37 -2.17 -9.15
CA SER A 47 -6.21 -3.33 -10.03
C SER A 47 -6.47 -4.64 -9.29
N ALA A 48 -6.50 -5.75 -10.03
CA ALA A 48 -6.45 -7.09 -9.46
C ALA A 48 -5.17 -7.26 -8.61
N PRO A 49 -5.20 -8.12 -7.57
CA PRO A 49 -4.03 -8.37 -6.75
C PRO A 49 -2.86 -8.88 -7.60
N LEU A 50 -1.69 -8.25 -7.45
CA LEU A 50 -0.42 -8.75 -7.96
C LEU A 50 0.57 -8.78 -6.79
N PRO A 51 1.56 -9.69 -6.81
CA PRO A 51 2.65 -9.66 -5.85
C PRO A 51 3.31 -8.28 -5.85
N PHE A 52 3.89 -7.91 -4.70
CA PHE A 52 4.75 -6.74 -4.65
C PHE A 52 5.93 -6.91 -5.62
N PRO A 53 6.42 -5.82 -6.22
CA PRO A 53 7.65 -5.90 -6.99
C PRO A 53 8.79 -6.36 -6.05
N ASP A 54 9.74 -7.10 -6.60
CA ASP A 54 10.98 -7.40 -5.88
C ASP A 54 11.66 -6.06 -5.59
N PHE A 55 11.65 -5.66 -4.32
CA PHE A 55 12.33 -4.45 -3.90
C PHE A 55 13.82 -4.76 -3.88
N PRO A 56 14.66 -4.06 -4.66
CA PRO A 56 16.09 -4.13 -4.45
C PRO A 56 16.36 -3.57 -3.05
N THR A 57 16.59 -4.45 -2.09
CA THR A 57 17.38 -4.12 -0.90
C THR A 57 18.72 -3.63 -1.45
N ASP A 58 19.12 -2.42 -1.09
CA ASP A 58 20.36 -1.74 -1.51
C ASP A 58 20.23 -0.85 -2.77
N LEU A 59 19.97 0.43 -2.51
CA LEU A 59 20.73 1.49 -3.17
C LEU A 59 21.87 1.90 -2.22
N PRO A 60 23.08 1.32 -2.33
CA PRO A 60 24.27 2.03 -1.91
C PRO A 60 24.65 2.95 -3.07
N VAL A 61 24.77 4.23 -2.80
CA VAL A 61 25.64 5.06 -3.64
C VAL A 61 27.03 4.44 -3.56
N GLY A 62 27.43 3.71 -4.61
CA GLY A 62 28.78 3.20 -4.81
C GLY A 62 28.92 1.68 -4.75
N SER A 63 29.16 1.11 -5.94
CA SER A 63 29.98 -0.08 -6.20
C SER A 63 29.49 -1.46 -5.71
N GLY A 64 29.32 -2.36 -6.69
CA GLY A 64 29.61 -3.78 -6.50
C GLY A 64 28.39 -4.70 -6.43
N VAL A 65 28.11 -5.34 -7.56
CA VAL A 65 27.31 -6.56 -7.74
C VAL A 65 27.30 -7.48 -6.51
N VAL A 66 26.13 -7.72 -5.92
CA VAL A 66 25.81 -9.00 -5.28
C VAL A 66 24.37 -9.37 -5.63
N ARG A 67 24.22 -10.43 -6.42
CA ARG A 67 22.98 -11.21 -6.52
C ARG A 67 22.89 -12.06 -5.26
N SER A 68 21.81 -12.01 -4.50
CA SER A 68 21.48 -13.07 -3.55
C SER A 68 20.17 -13.74 -3.96
N ASP A 69 20.33 -14.88 -4.62
CA ASP A 69 19.32 -15.92 -4.71
C ASP A 69 19.26 -16.62 -3.34
N GLY A 70 18.05 -16.82 -2.80
CA GLY A 70 17.83 -17.67 -1.63
C GLY A 70 17.62 -16.93 -0.29
N ASP A 71 16.35 -16.90 0.12
CA ASP A 71 15.86 -17.16 1.48
C ASP A 71 16.88 -16.93 2.63
N ASP A 72 16.82 -15.72 3.22
CA ASP A 72 17.68 -15.18 4.28
C ASP A 72 17.91 -16.19 5.43
N PHE A 73 18.97 -17.00 5.30
CA PHE A 73 19.45 -17.92 6.32
C PHE A 73 20.38 -17.18 7.28
N GLN A 74 19.92 -16.90 8.51
CA GLN A 74 20.74 -16.20 9.52
C GLN A 74 21.49 -17.13 10.49
N GLY A 75 21.22 -18.44 10.46
CA GLY A 75 22.00 -19.42 11.22
C GLY A 75 21.17 -20.46 11.97
N PHE A 76 21.85 -21.16 12.88
CA PHE A 76 21.30 -22.24 13.69
C PHE A 76 21.12 -21.77 15.14
N ARG A 77 19.94 -22.00 15.70
CA ARG A 77 19.67 -21.78 17.13
C ARG A 77 19.24 -23.09 17.77
N GLU A 78 19.55 -23.29 19.05
CA GLU A 78 19.04 -24.44 19.81
C GLU A 78 17.52 -24.42 19.92
N TYR A 79 16.91 -25.59 19.67
CA TYR A 79 15.48 -25.85 19.71
C TYR A 79 14.89 -25.48 21.07
N ARG A 80 13.83 -24.69 21.08
CA ARG A 80 13.00 -24.46 22.27
C ARG A 80 11.65 -25.13 22.11
N VAL A 81 11.09 -25.58 23.23
CA VAL A 81 9.74 -26.16 23.30
C VAL A 81 8.74 -25.14 22.78
N GLY A 82 8.13 -25.40 21.62
CA GLY A 82 7.24 -24.48 20.90
C GLY A 82 7.65 -24.25 19.42
N ASP A 83 8.89 -24.57 19.05
CA ASP A 83 9.36 -24.45 17.67
C ASP A 83 8.79 -25.55 16.76
N SER A 84 8.42 -25.16 15.52
CA SER A 84 7.83 -26.08 14.53
C SER A 84 8.82 -27.16 14.09
N TYR A 85 8.41 -28.43 14.19
CA TYR A 85 9.22 -29.60 13.84
C TYR A 85 9.73 -29.59 12.38
N ARG A 86 9.11 -28.83 11.48
CA ARG A 86 9.49 -28.72 10.07
C ARG A 86 10.80 -27.97 9.83
N HIS A 87 11.28 -27.19 10.81
CA HIS A 87 12.48 -26.35 10.67
C HIS A 87 13.71 -26.92 11.39
N ILE A 88 13.60 -28.14 11.93
CA ILE A 88 14.69 -28.85 12.58
C ILE A 88 15.70 -29.30 11.52
N HIS A 89 16.95 -28.87 11.68
CA HIS A 89 18.03 -29.29 10.81
C HIS A 89 18.59 -30.64 11.30
N TRP A 90 17.89 -31.73 10.97
CA TRP A 90 18.21 -33.09 11.44
C TRP A 90 19.65 -33.55 11.17
N LYS A 91 20.36 -32.94 10.21
CA LYS A 91 21.76 -33.26 9.89
C LYS A 91 22.79 -32.77 10.92
N SER A 92 22.44 -31.87 11.86
CA SER A 92 23.39 -31.38 12.89
C SER A 92 23.43 -32.24 14.17
N LEU A 93 22.55 -33.24 14.28
CA LEU A 93 22.36 -34.10 15.46
C LEU A 93 23.61 -34.94 15.87
N PRO A 94 24.40 -35.54 14.94
CA PRO A 94 25.45 -36.49 15.34
C PRO A 94 26.70 -35.85 15.96
N ARG A 95 26.87 -34.52 15.86
CA ARG A 95 28.11 -33.81 16.25
C ARG A 95 27.96 -32.83 17.40
N SER A 96 26.76 -32.34 17.70
CA SER A 96 26.55 -31.24 18.67
C SER A 96 25.71 -31.61 19.89
N ASN A 97 25.08 -32.79 19.89
CA ASN A 97 24.17 -33.26 20.95
C ASN A 97 23.01 -32.31 21.31
N THR A 98 22.73 -31.27 20.50
CA THR A 98 21.62 -30.34 20.66
C THR A 98 20.86 -30.17 19.34
N LEU A 99 19.53 -30.16 19.41
CA LEU A 99 18.66 -29.95 18.25
C LEU A 99 18.79 -28.50 17.78
N GLN A 100 19.18 -28.28 16.53
CA GLN A 100 19.29 -26.95 15.95
C GLN A 100 18.15 -26.66 14.97
N VAL A 101 17.53 -25.50 15.10
CA VAL A 101 16.46 -24.99 14.24
C VAL A 101 17.03 -23.92 13.32
N LYS A 102 16.70 -24.02 12.03
CA LYS A 102 17.01 -22.98 11.03
C LYS A 102 16.18 -21.74 11.38
N THR A 103 16.85 -20.67 11.80
CA THR A 103 16.18 -19.40 12.13
C THR A 103 16.14 -18.52 10.89
N PHE A 104 14.94 -18.09 10.50
CA PHE A 104 14.71 -17.13 9.43
C PHE A 104 14.61 -15.73 10.04
N ALA A 105 15.23 -14.74 9.40
CA ALA A 105 15.15 -13.35 9.86
C ALA A 105 13.70 -12.85 9.75
N THR A 106 13.10 -12.42 10.86
CA THR A 106 11.95 -11.50 10.82
C THR A 106 12.48 -10.08 10.55
N SER A 107 12.79 -9.79 9.29
CA SER A 107 13.30 -8.49 8.84
C SER A 107 12.20 -7.41 8.91
N HIS A 108 12.11 -6.74 10.06
CA HIS A 108 11.28 -5.55 10.33
C HIS A 108 11.86 -4.24 9.74
N ASP A 109 12.59 -4.31 8.63
CA ASP A 109 13.16 -3.08 8.02
C ASP A 109 13.33 -3.22 6.50
N ARG A 110 12.36 -3.84 5.85
CA ARG A 110 12.27 -3.81 4.38
C ARG A 110 11.47 -2.58 3.98
N GLU A 111 12.14 -1.49 3.62
CA GLU A 111 11.49 -0.33 3.02
C GLU A 111 11.00 -0.67 1.61
N CYS A 112 9.68 -0.69 1.44
CA CYS A 112 9.06 -0.98 0.15
C CYS A 112 8.93 0.29 -0.69
N TRP A 113 9.50 0.31 -1.90
CA TRP A 113 9.34 1.46 -2.80
C TRP A 113 8.43 1.14 -3.98
N PHE A 114 7.35 1.91 -4.13
CA PHE A 114 6.45 1.81 -5.27
C PHE A 114 6.77 2.90 -6.30
N ASP A 115 7.19 2.50 -7.50
CA ASP A 115 7.60 3.41 -8.56
C ASP A 115 6.73 3.25 -9.81
N LEU A 116 6.18 4.38 -10.29
CA LEU A 116 5.37 4.44 -11.50
C LEU A 116 6.08 3.93 -12.77
N ILE A 117 7.39 4.16 -12.87
CA ILE A 117 8.20 3.75 -14.03
C ILE A 117 8.31 2.23 -14.09
N HIS A 118 8.54 1.59 -12.93
CA HIS A 118 8.72 0.14 -12.79
C HIS A 118 7.40 -0.62 -12.60
N THR A 119 6.27 0.08 -12.52
CA THR A 119 4.97 -0.57 -12.37
C THR A 119 4.56 -1.28 -13.67
N PRO A 120 4.17 -2.57 -13.61
CA PRO A 120 3.70 -3.30 -14.77
C PRO A 120 2.33 -2.79 -15.20
N GLY A 121 2.09 -2.76 -16.51
CA GLY A 121 0.78 -2.45 -17.08
C GLY A 121 0.85 -1.55 -18.30
N PRO A 122 -0.08 -1.72 -19.26
CA PRO A 122 -0.17 -0.89 -20.44
C PRO A 122 -0.76 0.49 -20.08
N GLY A 123 0.03 1.54 -20.29
CA GLY A 123 -0.38 2.93 -20.11
C GLY A 123 -0.43 3.41 -18.66
N LEU A 124 -0.65 4.72 -18.50
CA LEU A 124 -0.59 5.40 -17.21
C LEU A 124 -1.69 4.93 -16.24
N GLU A 125 -2.93 4.84 -16.72
CA GLU A 125 -4.10 4.48 -15.89
C GLU A 125 -3.93 3.15 -15.18
N ARG A 126 -3.53 2.11 -15.92
CA ARG A 126 -3.35 0.77 -15.34
C ARG A 126 -2.22 0.74 -14.32
N ARG A 127 -1.15 1.50 -14.53
CA ARG A 127 -0.07 1.62 -13.56
C ARG A 127 -0.54 2.33 -12.29
N LEU A 128 -1.33 3.40 -12.40
CA LEU A 128 -1.91 4.08 -11.23
C LEU A 128 -2.89 3.17 -10.46
N SER A 129 -3.71 2.39 -11.17
CA SER A 129 -4.57 1.36 -10.56
C SER A 129 -3.76 0.28 -9.85
N GLN A 130 -2.63 -0.12 -10.41
CA GLN A 130 -1.75 -1.11 -9.79
C GLN A 130 -1.04 -0.55 -8.53
N LEU A 131 -0.54 0.68 -8.60
CA LEU A 131 0.02 1.38 -7.44
C LEU A 131 -1.02 1.55 -6.32
N CYS A 132 -2.24 1.92 -6.68
CA CYS A 132 -3.37 2.00 -5.74
C CYS A 132 -3.59 0.66 -5.05
N ARG A 133 -3.57 -0.44 -5.81
CA ARG A 133 -3.71 -1.79 -5.25
C ARG A 133 -2.59 -2.12 -4.26
N TRP A 134 -1.34 -1.87 -4.64
CA TRP A 134 -0.19 -2.15 -3.77
C TRP A 134 -0.19 -1.30 -2.50
N ILE A 135 -0.62 -0.03 -2.54
CA ILE A 135 -0.77 0.79 -1.34
C ILE A 135 -1.81 0.20 -0.38
N ILE A 136 -2.95 -0.27 -0.91
CA ILE A 136 -3.99 -0.91 -0.11
C ILE A 136 -3.46 -2.20 0.53
N ASP A 137 -2.78 -3.04 -0.24
CA ASP A 137 -2.21 -4.29 0.25
C ASP A 137 -1.09 -4.05 1.28
N ALA A 138 -0.26 -3.03 1.08
CA ALA A 138 0.81 -2.65 2.00
C ALA A 138 0.26 -2.12 3.32
N GLU A 139 -0.82 -1.35 3.29
CA GLU A 139 -1.52 -0.90 4.50
C GLU A 139 -2.11 -2.09 5.27
N VAL A 140 -2.74 -3.05 4.59
CA VAL A 140 -3.28 -4.26 5.24
C VAL A 140 -2.17 -5.07 5.91
N GLN A 141 -0.99 -5.11 5.30
CA GLN A 141 0.19 -5.79 5.82
C GLN A 141 1.03 -4.93 6.79
N GLN A 142 0.63 -3.69 7.06
CA GLN A 142 1.35 -2.74 7.92
C GLN A 142 2.83 -2.55 7.53
N LEU A 143 3.12 -2.57 6.22
CA LEU A 143 4.47 -2.38 5.70
C LEU A 143 4.85 -0.91 5.69
N HIS A 144 6.14 -0.61 5.87
CA HIS A 144 6.71 0.70 5.62
C HIS A 144 6.95 0.87 4.11
N TYR A 145 6.25 1.80 3.47
CA TYR A 145 6.36 1.99 2.02
C TYR A 145 6.48 3.45 1.61
N GLY A 146 7.22 3.70 0.52
CA GLY A 146 7.36 5.00 -0.14
C GLY A 146 6.77 4.97 -1.56
N LEU A 147 6.49 6.16 -2.12
CA LEU A 147 5.85 6.30 -3.43
C LEU A 147 6.66 7.26 -4.32
N ARG A 148 6.95 6.84 -5.55
CA ARG A 148 7.63 7.64 -6.58
C ARG A 148 6.75 7.79 -7.82
N LEU A 149 6.38 9.03 -8.13
CA LEU A 149 5.56 9.43 -9.28
C LEU A 149 6.34 10.45 -10.11
N GLY A 150 7.24 9.98 -10.98
CA GLY A 150 8.07 10.86 -11.79
C GLY A 150 8.97 11.76 -10.92
N SER A 151 8.69 13.06 -10.89
CA SER A 151 9.41 14.03 -10.06
C SER A 151 8.94 14.09 -8.60
N VAL A 152 7.75 13.56 -8.29
CA VAL A 152 7.20 13.58 -6.94
C VAL A 152 7.62 12.33 -6.19
N VAL A 153 8.30 12.52 -5.07
CA VAL A 153 8.75 11.43 -4.19
C VAL A 153 8.17 11.64 -2.80
N LEU A 154 7.46 10.63 -2.30
CA LEU A 154 7.00 10.55 -0.92
C LEU A 154 7.85 9.50 -0.21
N ALA A 155 8.58 9.94 0.82
CA ALA A 155 9.44 9.08 1.63
C ALA A 155 8.64 7.96 2.33
N PRO A 156 9.29 6.82 2.67
CA PRO A 156 8.61 5.71 3.29
C PRO A 156 7.92 6.12 4.59
N GLY A 157 6.70 5.65 4.76
CA GLY A 157 5.92 5.89 5.95
C GLY A 157 4.83 4.84 6.13
N THR A 158 4.05 5.01 7.19
CA THR A 158 2.97 4.10 7.55
C THR A 158 1.75 4.82 8.07
N GLY A 159 0.63 4.11 8.03
CA GLY A 159 -0.62 4.51 8.65
C GLY A 159 -1.52 5.35 7.76
N HIS A 160 -2.68 5.66 8.32
CA HIS A 160 -3.80 6.22 7.57
C HIS A 160 -3.48 7.54 6.86
N SER A 161 -2.74 8.43 7.50
CA SER A 161 -2.35 9.73 6.93
C SER A 161 -1.40 9.57 5.75
N HIS A 162 -0.45 8.62 5.83
CA HIS A 162 0.48 8.31 4.74
C HIS A 162 -0.27 7.68 3.56
N ARG A 163 -1.12 6.68 3.82
CA ARG A 163 -1.99 6.07 2.82
C ARG A 163 -2.84 7.11 2.07
N LEU A 164 -3.50 8.00 2.80
CA LEU A 164 -4.33 9.05 2.19
C LEU A 164 -3.49 9.96 1.28
N ARG A 165 -2.32 10.40 1.74
CA ARG A 165 -1.41 11.23 0.92
C ARG A 165 -1.00 10.51 -0.37
N CYS A 166 -0.62 9.24 -0.29
CA CYS A 166 -0.28 8.42 -1.45
C CYS A 166 -1.45 8.31 -2.45
N LEU A 167 -2.64 7.97 -1.97
CA LEU A 167 -3.83 7.83 -2.82
C LEU A 167 -4.28 9.17 -3.44
N THR A 168 -4.16 10.26 -2.69
CA THR A 168 -4.42 11.62 -3.21
C THR A 168 -3.43 11.98 -4.31
N LEU A 169 -2.14 11.69 -4.14
CA LEU A 169 -1.14 11.93 -5.20
C LEU A 169 -1.45 11.13 -6.46
N LEU A 170 -1.81 9.85 -6.33
CA LEU A 170 -2.22 9.03 -7.47
C LEU A 170 -3.48 9.56 -8.17
N ALA A 171 -4.45 10.05 -7.39
CA ALA A 171 -5.69 10.62 -7.91
C ALA A 171 -5.46 11.89 -8.73
N LEU A 172 -4.51 12.72 -8.32
CA LEU A 172 -4.20 14.01 -8.94
C LEU A 172 -3.11 13.93 -10.02
N TYR A 173 -2.56 12.74 -10.29
CA TYR A 173 -1.51 12.56 -11.29
C TYR A 173 -2.08 12.38 -12.71
N PRO A 174 -1.48 12.94 -13.78
CA PRO A 174 -0.35 13.87 -13.74
C PRO A 174 -0.80 15.21 -13.14
N LEU A 175 0.08 15.85 -12.38
CA LEU A 175 -0.16 17.18 -11.84
C LEU A 175 -0.17 18.16 -13.02
N THR A 176 -1.33 18.37 -13.60
CA THR A 176 -1.55 19.44 -14.58
C THR A 176 -1.70 20.73 -13.78
N ASP A 177 -0.77 21.66 -13.95
CA ASP A 177 -0.91 23.05 -13.48
C ASP A 177 -2.13 23.74 -14.13
#